data_AF-A0A497GQ20-F1
#
_entry.id   AF-A0A497GQ20-F1
#
_cell.length_a   1.000
_cell.length_b   1.000
_cell.length_c   1.000
_cell.angle_alpha   90.00
_cell.angle_beta   90.00
_cell.angle_gamma   90.00
#
_symmetry.space_group_name_H-M   'P 1'
#
loop_
_entity.id
_entity.type
_entity.pdbx_description
1 polymer ?
#
loop_
_entity_poly.entity_id
_entity_poly.type
_entity_poly.pdbx_seq_one_letter_code
_entity_poly.pdbx_strand_id
1 'polypeptide(L)'
;MISSRDVALIAICGALYCAGSLITAYIPTGVIIQLRPAVVIPAVFAVLFGPLIGGVGAAIGTFIASIIRYGTPILTIVSGTPANLACFYLMGYLTWKLSEKAGRYATSSRMPLLRRRERWILSYLVGNVVGYAVGFTIIAIGLYALALITMGGETIGMPWLSKWLNFQVMLIGIFMVGFLPEFIVSYFLGVPLIEVLSRAFPDIPFNKVLLSGKGESK
;
A
#
# COMPACT_ATOMS: atom_id res chain seq x y z
N MET A 1 8.64 -20.41 5.04
CA MET A 1 9.96 -19.75 5.23
C MET A 1 10.12 -18.70 4.14
N ILE A 2 10.65 -17.52 4.49
CA ILE A 2 10.99 -16.47 3.51
C ILE A 2 12.20 -16.96 2.71
N SER A 3 12.11 -16.93 1.38
CA SER A 3 13.23 -17.31 0.50
C SER A 3 14.21 -16.16 0.28
N SER A 4 15.42 -16.46 -0.18
CA SER A 4 16.40 -15.43 -0.56
C SER A 4 15.86 -14.47 -1.64
N ARG A 5 15.04 -15.00 -2.56
CA ARG A 5 14.34 -14.21 -3.57
C ARG A 5 13.35 -13.22 -2.93
N ASP A 6 12.61 -13.64 -1.92
CA ASP A 6 11.64 -12.77 -1.24
C ASP A 6 12.35 -11.62 -0.51
N VAL A 7 13.50 -11.90 0.12
CA VAL A 7 14.35 -10.87 0.75
C VAL A 7 14.84 -9.86 -0.29
N ALA A 8 15.33 -10.32 -1.44
CA ALA A 8 15.76 -9.44 -2.52
C ALA A 8 14.61 -8.56 -3.04
N LEU A 9 13.41 -9.12 -3.20
CA LEU A 9 12.23 -8.38 -3.64
C LEU A 9 11.76 -7.35 -2.59
N ILE A 10 11.82 -7.68 -1.31
CA ILE A 10 11.54 -6.74 -0.21
C ILE A 10 12.54 -5.58 -0.24
N ALA A 11 13.84 -5.87 -0.41
CA ALA A 11 14.89 -4.85 -0.47
C ALA A 11 14.71 -3.92 -1.68
N ILE A 12 14.45 -4.47 -2.87
CA ILE A 12 14.19 -3.69 -4.09
C ILE A 12 12.93 -2.83 -3.92
N CYS A 13 11.84 -3.42 -3.40
CA CYS A 13 10.60 -2.69 -3.13
C CYS A 13 10.83 -1.53 -2.17
N GLY A 14 11.54 -1.78 -1.06
CA GLY A 14 11.84 -0.75 -0.06
C GLY A 14 12.73 0.36 -0.60
N ALA A 15 13.76 0.01 -1.39
CA ALA A 15 14.65 0.99 -2.02
C ALA A 15 13.90 1.88 -3.03
N LEU A 16 13.14 1.28 -3.93
CA LEU A 16 12.35 2.00 -4.93
C LEU A 16 11.28 2.89 -4.27
N TYR A 17 10.60 2.37 -3.24
CA TYR A 17 9.59 3.13 -2.54
C TYR A 17 10.18 4.27 -1.71
N CYS A 18 11.34 4.06 -1.08
CA CYS A 18 12.08 5.11 -0.40
C CYS A 18 12.49 6.23 -1.38
N ALA A 19 13.16 5.87 -2.48
CA ALA A 19 13.59 6.82 -3.50
C ALA A 19 12.41 7.60 -4.09
N GLY A 20 11.34 6.91 -4.50
CA GLY A 20 10.13 7.55 -5.02
C GLY A 20 9.46 8.46 -3.99
N SER A 21 9.43 8.06 -2.72
CA SER A 21 8.90 8.88 -1.62
C SER A 21 9.73 10.15 -1.40
N LEU A 22 11.06 10.08 -1.52
CA LEU A 22 11.94 11.24 -1.35
C LEU A 22 11.88 12.20 -2.54
N ILE A 23 11.83 11.67 -3.77
CA ILE A 23 11.70 12.50 -4.99
C ILE A 23 10.39 13.30 -4.95
N THR A 24 9.31 12.70 -4.47
CA THR A 24 7.99 13.33 -4.38
C THR A 24 7.77 14.11 -3.08
N ALA A 25 8.75 14.10 -2.16
CA ALA A 25 8.64 14.73 -0.84
C ALA A 25 8.44 16.25 -0.91
N TYR A 26 9.00 16.87 -1.93
CA TYR A 26 9.02 18.33 -2.08
C TYR A 26 7.80 18.88 -2.81
N ILE A 27 6.84 18.03 -3.20
CA ILE A 27 5.58 18.49 -3.77
C ILE A 27 4.71 19.01 -2.61
N PRO A 28 4.49 20.33 -2.49
CA PRO A 28 3.73 20.88 -1.39
C PRO A 28 2.27 20.45 -1.52
N THR A 29 1.81 19.73 -0.52
CA THR A 29 0.41 19.46 -0.27
C THR A 29 0.00 20.48 0.77
N GLY A 30 -1.08 21.25 0.54
CA GLY A 30 -1.53 22.31 1.46
C GLY A 30 -1.88 21.84 2.88
N VAL A 31 -1.79 20.53 3.12
CA VAL A 31 -1.97 19.85 4.40
C VAL A 31 -0.67 19.10 4.73
N ILE A 32 -0.39 18.92 6.03
CA ILE A 32 0.86 18.33 6.58
C ILE A 32 1.22 16.94 6.00
N ILE A 33 0.28 16.27 5.35
CA ILE A 33 0.46 14.94 4.77
C ILE A 33 1.02 15.07 3.36
N GLN A 34 2.17 14.43 3.14
CA GLN A 34 2.79 14.32 1.83
C GLN A 34 1.97 13.44 0.89
N LEU A 35 1.67 13.93 -0.32
CA LEU A 35 1.23 13.09 -1.44
C LEU A 35 2.38 12.18 -1.91
N ARG A 36 2.15 10.86 -1.93
CA ARG A 36 3.17 9.88 -2.36
C ARG A 36 2.69 9.07 -3.57
N PRO A 37 2.89 9.55 -4.81
CA PRO A 37 2.61 8.73 -6.00
C PRO A 37 3.39 7.40 -6.01
N ALA A 38 4.53 7.35 -5.31
CA ALA A 38 5.37 6.18 -5.16
C ALA A 38 4.67 4.97 -4.51
N VAL A 39 3.51 5.14 -3.87
CA VAL A 39 2.70 4.06 -3.27
C VAL A 39 2.28 2.98 -4.27
N VAL A 40 2.29 3.31 -5.56
CA VAL A 40 2.10 2.32 -6.63
C VAL A 40 3.15 1.20 -6.59
N ILE A 41 4.38 1.50 -6.17
CA ILE A 41 5.49 0.54 -6.13
C ILE A 41 5.17 -0.61 -5.17
N PRO A 42 4.96 -0.39 -3.85
CA PRO A 42 4.61 -1.47 -2.95
C PRO A 42 3.27 -2.11 -3.28
N ALA A 43 2.30 -1.37 -3.84
CA ALA A 43 1.05 -1.95 -4.31
C ALA A 43 1.26 -3.00 -5.43
N VAL A 44 2.07 -2.66 -6.43
CA VAL A 44 2.42 -3.58 -7.53
C VAL A 44 3.19 -4.79 -6.98
N PHE A 45 4.16 -4.59 -6.09
CA PHE A 45 4.91 -5.70 -5.48
C PHE A 45 4.02 -6.60 -4.62
N ALA A 46 3.09 -6.03 -3.86
CA ALA A 46 2.12 -6.76 -3.05
C ALA A 46 1.25 -7.68 -3.92
N VAL A 47 0.84 -7.20 -5.10
CA VAL A 47 0.04 -8.00 -6.03
C VAL A 47 0.88 -9.04 -6.75
N LEU A 48 2.01 -8.66 -7.36
CA LEU A 48 2.79 -9.58 -8.19
C LEU A 48 3.48 -10.69 -7.39
N PHE A 49 4.07 -10.33 -6.26
CA PHE A 49 4.97 -11.24 -5.52
C PHE A 49 4.39 -11.70 -4.18
N GLY A 50 3.42 -10.96 -3.63
CA GLY A 50 2.66 -11.37 -2.46
C GLY A 50 2.61 -10.32 -1.35
N PRO A 51 1.66 -10.47 -0.40
CA PRO A 51 1.35 -9.45 0.60
C PRO A 51 2.53 -9.08 1.49
N LEU A 52 3.35 -10.07 1.88
CA LEU A 52 4.50 -9.83 2.75
C LEU A 52 5.56 -8.97 2.04
N ILE A 53 5.79 -9.18 0.74
CA ILE A 53 6.81 -8.47 -0.01
C ILE A 53 6.46 -7.00 -0.15
N GLY A 54 5.23 -6.69 -0.57
CA GLY A 54 4.77 -5.31 -0.65
C GLY A 54 4.63 -4.63 0.71
N GLY A 55 4.09 -5.33 1.72
CA GLY A 55 3.92 -4.81 3.07
C GLY A 55 5.24 -4.46 3.75
N VAL A 56 6.18 -5.42 3.84
CA VAL A 56 7.48 -5.21 4.49
C VAL A 56 8.34 -4.23 3.69
N GLY A 57 8.34 -4.34 2.36
CA GLY A 57 9.01 -3.38 1.49
C GLY A 57 8.52 -1.96 1.71
N ALA A 58 7.20 -1.76 1.81
CA ALA A 58 6.62 -0.45 2.12
C ALA A 58 7.01 0.06 3.52
N ALA A 59 6.98 -0.81 4.52
CA ALA A 59 7.34 -0.46 5.89
C ALA A 59 8.79 0.03 5.99
N ILE A 60 9.73 -0.70 5.37
CA ILE A 60 11.15 -0.35 5.32
C ILE A 60 11.35 0.95 4.52
N GLY A 61 10.73 1.05 3.34
CA GLY A 61 10.86 2.23 2.49
C GLY A 61 10.34 3.50 3.17
N THR A 62 9.17 3.43 3.82
CA THR A 62 8.62 4.55 4.61
C THR A 62 9.49 4.89 5.80
N PHE A 63 10.01 3.87 6.51
CA PHE A 63 10.86 4.10 7.68
C PHE A 63 12.11 4.90 7.31
N ILE A 64 12.84 4.47 6.28
CA ILE A 64 14.05 5.14 5.82
C ILE A 64 13.73 6.54 5.27
N ALA A 65 12.73 6.67 4.39
CA ALA A 65 12.36 7.95 3.81
C ALA A 65 11.92 8.97 4.87
N SER A 66 11.23 8.52 5.91
CA SER A 66 10.76 9.39 6.99
C SER A 66 11.90 9.87 7.89
N ILE A 67 12.87 9.01 8.20
CA ILE A 67 14.06 9.44 8.96
C ILE A 67 14.84 10.48 8.18
N ILE A 68 15.06 10.26 6.88
CA ILE A 68 15.75 11.22 6.01
C ILE A 68 14.99 12.56 5.96
N ARG A 69 13.66 12.53 5.88
CA ARG A 69 12.84 13.74 5.75
C ARG A 69 12.69 14.52 7.06
N TYR A 70 12.43 13.83 8.16
CA TYR A 70 12.03 14.45 9.43
C TYR A 70 13.15 14.47 10.48
N GLY A 71 14.28 13.79 10.22
CA GLY A 71 15.43 13.73 11.14
C GLY A 71 15.19 12.90 12.40
N THR A 72 14.04 12.23 12.53
CA THR A 72 13.70 11.40 13.69
C THR A 72 12.87 10.18 13.31
N PRO A 73 13.10 9.02 13.95
CA PRO A 73 12.31 7.82 13.72
C PRO A 73 10.95 7.84 14.42
N ILE A 74 10.72 8.74 15.39
CA ILE A 74 9.54 8.65 16.27
C ILE A 74 8.22 8.74 15.51
N LEU A 75 8.15 9.63 14.52
CA LEU A 75 6.96 9.84 13.71
C LEU A 75 6.59 8.57 12.93
N THR A 76 7.59 7.96 12.28
CA THR A 76 7.37 6.81 11.41
C THR A 76 7.12 5.53 12.19
N ILE A 77 7.73 5.35 13.36
CA ILE A 77 7.49 4.16 14.20
C ILE A 77 6.03 4.13 14.68
N VAL A 78 5.48 5.29 15.05
CA VAL A 78 4.13 5.38 15.64
C VAL A 78 3.03 5.44 14.57
N SER A 79 3.33 5.92 13.37
CA SER A 79 2.32 6.13 12.32
C SER A 79 2.69 5.47 10.99
N GLY A 80 3.68 6.01 10.28
CA GLY A 80 3.97 5.68 8.88
C GLY A 80 4.32 4.22 8.63
N THR A 81 5.27 3.67 9.37
CA THR A 81 5.76 2.30 9.22
C THR A 81 4.66 1.25 9.47
N PRO A 82 3.94 1.25 10.61
CA PRO A 82 2.86 0.28 10.84
C PRO A 82 1.70 0.47 9.84
N ALA A 83 1.38 1.71 9.48
CA ALA A 83 0.33 1.99 8.49
C ALA A 83 0.66 1.42 7.10
N ASN A 84 1.88 1.65 6.61
CA ASN A 84 2.31 1.17 5.30
C ASN A 84 2.38 -0.36 5.28
N LEU A 85 2.90 -0.97 6.35
CA LEU A 85 2.89 -2.43 6.50
C LEU A 85 1.47 -2.98 6.36
N ALA A 86 0.53 -2.48 7.16
CA ALA A 86 -0.85 -2.94 7.19
C ALA A 86 -1.56 -2.70 5.85
N CYS A 87 -1.40 -1.50 5.27
CA CYS A 87 -2.00 -1.11 3.99
C CYS A 87 -1.67 -2.10 2.88
N PHE A 88 -0.38 -2.26 2.56
CA PHE A 88 0.03 -3.05 1.41
C PHE A 88 -0.04 -4.55 1.65
N TYR A 89 0.13 -4.99 2.91
CA TYR A 89 -0.12 -6.39 3.27
C TYR A 89 -1.59 -6.76 3.05
N LEU A 90 -2.53 -5.97 3.60
CA LEU A 90 -3.96 -6.24 3.44
C LEU A 90 -4.40 -6.11 1.99
N MET A 91 -3.92 -5.09 1.27
CA MET A 91 -4.20 -4.91 -0.14
C MET A 91 -3.78 -6.13 -0.96
N GLY A 92 -2.54 -6.60 -0.81
CA GLY A 92 -2.04 -7.80 -1.49
C GLY A 92 -2.83 -9.05 -1.09
N TYR A 93 -3.07 -9.24 0.21
CA TYR A 93 -3.75 -10.41 0.74
C TYR A 93 -5.18 -10.54 0.19
N LEU A 94 -5.94 -9.44 0.23
CA LEU A 94 -7.30 -9.40 -0.30
C LEU A 94 -7.32 -9.59 -1.81
N THR A 95 -6.39 -8.95 -2.54
CA THR A 95 -6.29 -9.12 -3.99
C THR A 95 -6.08 -10.58 -4.37
N TRP A 96 -5.16 -11.27 -3.69
CA TRP A 96 -4.89 -12.70 -3.92
C TRP A 96 -6.08 -13.58 -3.56
N LYS A 97 -6.60 -13.43 -2.34
CA LYS A 97 -7.69 -14.26 -1.82
C LYS A 97 -8.97 -14.11 -2.64
N LEU A 98 -9.32 -12.90 -3.04
CA LEU A 98 -10.50 -12.63 -3.85
C LEU A 98 -10.31 -13.10 -5.29
N SER A 99 -9.13 -12.90 -5.88
CA SER A 99 -8.83 -13.38 -7.24
C SER A 99 -8.90 -14.90 -7.34
N GLU A 100 -8.35 -15.59 -6.35
CA GLU A 100 -8.38 -17.05 -6.26
C GLU A 100 -9.81 -17.57 -6.08
N LYS A 101 -10.58 -16.97 -5.17
CA LYS A 101 -11.98 -17.31 -4.93
C LYS A 101 -12.82 -17.10 -6.20
N ALA A 102 -12.62 -15.99 -6.90
CA ALA A 102 -13.29 -15.68 -8.16
C ALA A 102 -12.89 -16.66 -9.28
N GLY A 103 -11.64 -17.12 -9.29
CA GLY A 103 -11.15 -18.18 -10.19
C GLY A 103 -11.91 -19.49 -10.00
N ARG A 104 -12.03 -19.96 -8.75
CA ARG A 104 -12.79 -21.19 -8.42
C ARG A 104 -14.25 -21.13 -8.83
N TYR A 105 -14.92 -19.99 -8.60
CA TYR A 105 -16.33 -19.83 -8.99
C TYR A 105 -16.54 -19.81 -10.51
N ALA A 106 -15.59 -19.26 -11.27
CA ALA A 106 -15.66 -19.26 -12.73
C ALA A 106 -15.59 -20.67 -13.32
N THR A 107 -14.78 -21.56 -12.74
CA THR A 107 -14.70 -22.98 -13.14
C THR A 107 -15.96 -23.77 -12.76
N SER A 108 -16.64 -23.38 -11.68
CA SER A 108 -17.86 -24.04 -11.17
C SER A 108 -19.16 -23.60 -11.87
N SER A 109 -19.08 -22.99 -13.06
CA SER A 109 -20.24 -22.61 -13.91
C SER A 109 -21.22 -21.57 -13.36
N ARG A 110 -20.97 -20.99 -12.18
CA ARG A 110 -21.91 -20.07 -11.50
C ARG A 110 -21.64 -18.58 -11.73
N MET A 111 -20.55 -18.22 -12.40
CA MET A 111 -20.17 -16.81 -12.60
C MET A 111 -19.54 -16.55 -13.98
N PRO A 112 -20.31 -16.65 -15.09
CA PRO A 112 -19.81 -16.36 -16.44
C PRO A 112 -19.72 -14.85 -16.76
N LEU A 113 -20.17 -13.96 -15.87
CA LEU A 113 -20.38 -12.54 -16.18
C LEU A 113 -19.11 -11.69 -16.27
N LEU A 114 -18.00 -12.07 -15.63
CA LEU A 114 -16.78 -11.26 -15.62
C LEU A 114 -15.61 -11.97 -16.30
N ARG A 115 -14.99 -11.30 -17.27
CA ARG A 115 -13.75 -11.75 -17.91
C ARG A 115 -12.64 -11.88 -16.87
N ARG A 116 -11.67 -12.75 -17.13
CA ARG A 116 -10.51 -12.99 -16.23
C ARG A 116 -9.84 -11.69 -15.77
N ARG A 117 -9.70 -10.73 -16.70
CA ARG A 117 -9.17 -9.40 -16.44
C ARG A 117 -10.00 -8.62 -15.42
N GLU A 118 -11.32 -8.61 -15.57
CA GLU A 118 -12.22 -7.85 -14.69
C GLU A 118 -12.23 -8.41 -13.26
N ARG A 119 -12.10 -9.73 -13.09
CA ARG A 119 -12.12 -10.37 -11.76
C ARG A 119 -10.96 -9.95 -10.88
N TRP A 120 -9.73 -9.96 -11.41
CA TRP A 120 -8.57 -9.56 -10.62
C TRP A 120 -8.51 -8.05 -10.43
N ILE A 121 -8.96 -7.25 -11.41
CA ILE A 121 -9.07 -5.79 -11.27
C ILE A 121 -10.05 -5.45 -10.15
N LEU A 122 -11.20 -6.13 -10.07
CA LEU A 122 -12.15 -5.93 -8.97
C LEU A 122 -11.56 -6.34 -7.62
N SER A 123 -10.83 -7.47 -7.59
CA SER A 123 -10.12 -7.92 -6.38
C SER A 123 -9.06 -6.91 -5.92
N TYR A 124 -8.34 -6.33 -6.88
CA TYR A 124 -7.37 -5.26 -6.64
C TYR A 124 -8.06 -3.99 -6.15
N LEU A 125 -9.18 -3.59 -6.75
CA LEU A 125 -9.98 -2.43 -6.31
C LEU A 125 -10.41 -2.59 -4.85
N VAL A 126 -10.96 -3.75 -4.48
CA VAL A 126 -11.37 -4.04 -3.10
C VAL A 126 -10.17 -4.02 -2.14
N GLY A 127 -9.08 -4.69 -2.51
CA GLY A 127 -7.86 -4.68 -1.71
C GLY A 127 -7.29 -3.27 -1.54
N ASN A 128 -7.36 -2.45 -2.58
CA ASN A 128 -6.87 -1.08 -2.62
C ASN A 128 -7.69 -0.18 -1.69
N VAL A 129 -9.03 -0.20 -1.80
CA VAL A 129 -9.94 0.53 -0.89
C VAL A 129 -9.71 0.13 0.57
N VAL A 130 -9.71 -1.17 0.88
CA VAL A 130 -9.56 -1.64 2.27
C VAL A 130 -8.16 -1.35 2.82
N GLY A 131 -7.12 -1.60 2.02
CA GLY A 131 -5.73 -1.39 2.40
C GLY A 131 -5.47 0.07 2.78
N TYR A 132 -5.80 1.02 1.89
CA TYR A 132 -5.60 2.43 2.19
C TYR A 132 -6.49 2.92 3.33
N ALA A 133 -7.74 2.45 3.44
CA ALA A 133 -8.61 2.85 4.55
C ALA A 133 -7.99 2.45 5.91
N VAL A 134 -7.47 1.23 6.01
CA VAL A 134 -6.77 0.76 7.22
C VAL A 134 -5.48 1.53 7.44
N GLY A 135 -4.64 1.69 6.41
CA GLY A 135 -3.37 2.41 6.50
C GLY A 135 -3.56 3.84 7.00
N PHE A 136 -4.47 4.60 6.39
CA PHE A 136 -4.73 5.99 6.78
C PHE A 136 -5.39 6.11 8.15
N THR A 137 -6.19 5.12 8.56
CA THR A 137 -6.71 5.06 9.94
C THR A 137 -5.58 4.88 10.95
N ILE A 138 -4.59 4.03 10.66
CA ILE A 138 -3.42 3.85 11.53
C ILE A 138 -2.59 5.14 11.59
N ILE A 139 -2.38 5.83 10.45
CA ILE A 139 -1.68 7.12 10.43
C ILE A 139 -2.40 8.13 11.33
N ALA A 140 -3.72 8.25 11.19
CA ALA A 140 -4.55 9.15 11.97
C ALA A 140 -4.40 8.94 13.47
N ILE A 141 -4.62 7.70 13.91
CA ILE A 141 -4.56 7.30 15.31
C ILE A 141 -3.14 7.52 15.84
N GLY A 142 -2.12 7.12 15.08
CA GLY A 142 -0.72 7.27 15.47
C GLY A 142 -0.32 8.73 15.63
N LEU A 143 -0.68 9.61 14.70
CA LEU A 143 -0.35 11.04 14.77
C LEU A 143 -1.16 11.77 15.83
N TYR A 144 -2.43 11.41 16.03
CA TYR A 144 -3.24 11.92 17.13
C TYR A 144 -2.67 11.52 18.50
N ALA A 145 -2.32 10.24 18.69
CA ALA A 145 -1.70 9.76 19.91
C ALA A 145 -0.35 10.44 20.16
N LEU A 146 0.48 10.58 19.13
CA LEU A 146 1.76 11.28 19.23
C LEU A 146 1.56 12.75 19.61
N ALA A 147 0.55 13.42 19.03
CA ALA A 147 0.21 14.81 19.37
C ALA A 147 -0.17 14.96 20.85
N LEU A 148 -0.97 14.03 21.39
CA LEU A 148 -1.36 14.05 22.79
C LEU A 148 -0.17 13.87 23.75
N ILE A 149 0.67 12.85 23.50
CA ILE A 149 1.78 12.54 24.42
C ILE A 149 2.92 13.56 24.36
N THR A 150 3.00 14.34 23.28
CA THR A 150 4.05 15.36 23.08
C THR A 150 3.57 16.79 23.27
N MET A 151 2.39 17.00 23.87
CA MET A 151 1.80 18.33 24.08
C MET A 151 1.71 19.13 22.77
N GLY A 152 1.11 18.54 21.74
CA GLY A 152 1.03 19.14 20.41
C GLY A 152 2.37 19.16 19.65
N GLY A 153 3.35 18.35 20.09
CA GLY A 153 4.68 18.25 19.49
C GLY A 153 5.70 19.23 20.05
N GLU A 154 5.35 20.04 21.04
CA GLU A 154 6.29 20.98 21.69
C GLU A 154 7.48 20.26 22.32
N THR A 155 7.23 19.11 22.97
CA THR A 155 8.30 18.37 23.68
C THR A 155 9.31 17.69 22.75
N ILE A 156 9.00 17.56 21.47
CA ILE A 156 9.85 16.92 20.45
C ILE A 156 10.23 17.87 19.31
N GLY A 157 9.99 19.18 19.46
CA GLY A 157 10.34 20.18 18.45
C GLY A 157 9.52 20.10 17.17
N MET A 158 8.29 19.58 17.23
CA MET A 158 7.35 19.50 16.11
C MET A 158 6.02 20.19 16.40
N PRO A 159 5.97 21.53 16.61
CA PRO A 159 4.73 22.22 17.01
C PRO A 159 3.57 22.08 16.02
N TRP A 160 3.87 21.73 14.76
CA TRP A 160 2.85 21.46 13.75
C TRP A 160 1.99 20.23 14.07
N LEU A 161 2.45 19.34 14.97
CA LEU A 161 1.73 18.13 15.36
C LEU A 161 0.44 18.46 16.10
N SER A 162 0.36 19.61 16.78
CA SER A 162 -0.85 20.16 17.40
C SER A 162 -2.04 20.23 16.44
N LYS A 163 -1.81 20.43 15.13
CA LYS A 163 -2.85 20.45 14.11
C LYS A 163 -3.61 19.11 14.01
N TRP A 164 -3.00 18.00 14.40
CA TRP A 164 -3.62 16.67 14.41
C TRP A 164 -4.61 16.46 15.57
N LEU A 165 -4.61 17.34 16.57
CA LEU A 165 -5.63 17.35 17.62
C LEU A 165 -6.97 17.90 17.12
N ASN A 166 -6.98 18.62 16.00
CA ASN A 166 -8.20 19.08 15.37
C ASN A 166 -8.81 17.97 14.50
N PHE A 167 -10.00 17.51 14.91
CA PHE A 167 -10.72 16.44 14.23
C PHE A 167 -11.00 16.73 12.74
N GLN A 168 -11.30 17.98 12.37
CA GLN A 168 -11.54 18.35 10.97
C GLN A 168 -10.26 18.26 10.14
N VAL A 169 -9.13 18.74 10.68
CA VAL A 169 -7.83 18.65 10.00
C VAL A 169 -7.42 17.19 9.83
N MET A 170 -7.65 16.37 10.84
CA MET A 170 -7.40 14.93 10.78
C MET A 170 -8.24 14.29 9.67
N LEU A 171 -9.56 14.52 9.63
CA LEU A 171 -10.43 13.98 8.57
C LEU A 171 -10.02 14.44 7.17
N ILE A 172 -9.79 15.73 6.97
CA ILE A 172 -9.39 16.29 5.67
C ILE A 172 -8.04 15.70 5.24
N GLY A 173 -7.09 15.61 6.16
CA GLY A 173 -5.79 15.00 5.89
C GLY A 173 -5.91 13.55 5.44
N ILE A 174 -6.59 12.72 6.22
CA ILE A 174 -6.78 11.29 5.94
C ILE A 174 -7.47 11.09 4.59
N PHE A 175 -8.61 11.74 4.36
CA PHE A 175 -9.44 11.43 3.21
C PHE A 175 -9.02 12.15 1.94
N MET A 176 -8.82 13.47 2.02
CA MET A 176 -8.67 14.31 0.83
C MET A 176 -7.23 14.41 0.36
N VAL A 177 -6.27 14.35 1.28
CA VAL A 177 -4.84 14.52 0.94
C VAL A 177 -4.10 13.19 0.90
N GLY A 178 -4.46 12.27 1.78
CA GLY A 178 -3.88 10.93 1.85
C GLY A 178 -4.60 9.91 0.97
N PHE A 179 -5.73 9.40 1.48
CA PHE A 179 -6.45 8.26 0.94
C PHE A 179 -6.82 8.44 -0.53
N LEU A 180 -7.55 9.50 -0.87
CA LEU A 180 -8.14 9.63 -2.20
C LEU A 180 -7.05 9.76 -3.29
N PRO A 181 -6.03 10.61 -3.15
CA PRO A 181 -4.98 10.71 -4.16
C PRO A 181 -4.14 9.43 -4.29
N GLU A 182 -3.75 8.80 -3.18
CA GLU A 182 -2.94 7.58 -3.21
C GLU A 182 -3.71 6.39 -3.78
N PHE A 183 -4.99 6.26 -3.42
CA PHE A 183 -5.92 5.31 -4.01
C PHE A 183 -6.01 5.49 -5.54
N ILE A 184 -6.24 6.72 -6.01
CA ILE A 184 -6.34 7.04 -7.44
C ILE A 184 -5.05 6.66 -8.15
N VAL A 185 -3.90 7.14 -7.67
CA VAL A 185 -2.61 6.87 -8.31
C VAL A 185 -2.32 5.37 -8.34
N SER A 186 -2.52 4.68 -7.21
CA SER A 186 -2.33 3.24 -7.12
C SER A 186 -3.25 2.49 -8.07
N TYR A 187 -4.51 2.90 -8.22
CA TYR A 187 -5.43 2.24 -9.14
C TYR A 187 -5.06 2.47 -10.60
N PHE A 188 -4.91 3.73 -11.01
CA PHE A 188 -4.69 4.11 -12.40
C PHE A 188 -3.30 3.70 -12.93
N LEU A 189 -2.26 3.74 -12.08
CA LEU A 189 -0.93 3.28 -12.47
C LEU A 189 -0.70 1.80 -12.16
N GLY A 190 -1.28 1.28 -11.07
CA GLY A 190 -1.06 -0.10 -10.64
C GLY A 190 -1.66 -1.12 -11.60
N VAL A 191 -2.89 -0.91 -12.09
CA VAL A 191 -3.54 -1.83 -13.04
C VAL A 191 -2.72 -2.04 -14.32
N PRO A 192 -2.32 -0.99 -15.08
CA PRO A 192 -1.54 -1.19 -16.30
C PRO A 192 -0.16 -1.78 -16.01
N LEU A 193 0.50 -1.39 -14.92
CA LEU A 193 1.81 -1.96 -14.55
C LEU A 193 1.72 -3.44 -14.23
N ILE A 194 0.74 -3.85 -13.43
CA ILE A 194 0.50 -5.27 -13.11
C ILE A 194 0.22 -6.03 -14.41
N GLU A 195 -0.61 -5.49 -15.31
CA GLU A 195 -0.95 -6.15 -16.57
C GLU A 195 0.27 -6.32 -17.50
N VAL A 196 1.10 -5.29 -17.65
CA VAL A 196 2.32 -5.34 -18.47
C VAL A 196 3.33 -6.33 -17.87
N LEU A 197 3.58 -6.25 -16.55
CA LEU A 197 4.56 -7.11 -15.89
C LEU A 197 4.12 -8.57 -15.85
N SER A 198 2.84 -8.85 -15.60
CA SER A 198 2.28 -10.20 -15.65
C SER A 198 2.40 -10.83 -17.04
N ARG A 199 2.32 -10.04 -18.12
CA ARG A 199 2.51 -10.52 -19.49
C ARG A 199 3.99 -10.71 -19.83
N ALA A 200 4.84 -9.77 -19.41
CA ALA A 200 6.28 -9.82 -19.67
C ALA A 200 6.98 -10.97 -18.91
N PHE A 201 6.48 -11.33 -17.73
CA PHE A 201 7.08 -12.34 -16.87
C PHE A 201 6.04 -13.41 -16.48
N PRO A 202 5.89 -14.48 -17.29
CA PRO A 202 4.88 -15.52 -17.07
C PRO A 202 5.01 -16.23 -15.71
N ASP A 203 6.23 -16.35 -15.18
CA ASP A 203 6.54 -17.09 -13.96
C ASP A 203 6.27 -16.32 -12.65
N ILE A 204 5.70 -15.10 -12.74
CA ILE A 204 5.33 -14.33 -11.56
C ILE A 204 4.30 -15.11 -10.72
N PRO A 205 4.45 -15.19 -9.38
CA PRO A 205 3.55 -15.94 -8.51
C PRO A 205 2.06 -15.63 -8.71
N PHE A 206 1.71 -14.35 -8.88
CA PHE A 206 0.33 -13.93 -9.09
C PHE A 206 -0.31 -14.51 -10.36
N ASN A 207 0.46 -14.82 -11.40
CA ASN A 207 -0.07 -15.45 -12.61
C ASN A 207 -0.68 -16.83 -12.30
N LYS A 208 -0.13 -17.56 -11.33
CA LYS A 208 -0.71 -18.82 -10.86
C LYS A 208 -2.09 -18.62 -10.22
N VAL A 209 -2.27 -17.54 -9.46
CA VAL A 209 -3.58 -17.15 -8.90
C VAL A 209 -4.57 -16.80 -9.99
N LEU A 210 -4.11 -16.11 -11.04
CA LEU A 210 -4.95 -15.83 -12.21
C LEU A 210 -5.30 -17.11 -13.00
N LEU A 211 -4.45 -18.13 -12.94
CA LEU A 211 -4.58 -19.41 -13.67
C LEU A 211 -5.26 -20.51 -12.85
N SER A 212 -5.46 -20.35 -11.53
CA SER A 212 -5.94 -21.40 -10.62
C SER A 212 -7.38 -21.87 -10.87
N GLY A 213 -8.04 -21.37 -11.92
CA GLY A 213 -9.29 -21.90 -12.45
C GLY A 213 -9.15 -22.88 -13.63
N LYS A 214 -7.93 -23.17 -14.11
CA LYS A 214 -7.73 -24.31 -15.01
C LYS A 214 -7.75 -25.58 -14.16
N GLY A 215 -8.86 -26.32 -14.21
CA GLY A 215 -8.85 -27.72 -13.81
C GLY A 215 -7.68 -28.41 -14.51
N GLU A 216 -6.92 -29.17 -13.76
CA GLU A 216 -6.05 -30.20 -14.33
C GLU A 216 -6.98 -31.20 -15.04
N SER A 217 -7.29 -30.95 -16.32
CA SER A 217 -7.74 -32.04 -17.19
C SER A 217 -6.48 -32.82 -17.57
N LYS A 218 -6.16 -33.82 -16.76
CA LYS A 218 -5.52 -35.03 -17.27
C LYS A 218 -6.61 -35.99 -17.68
#